data_AF-A0A973NVS3-F1
#
_entry.id   AF-A0A973NVS3-F1
#
_cell.length_a   1.000
_cell.length_b   1.000
_cell.length_c   1.000
_cell.angle_alpha   90.00
_cell.angle_beta   90.00
_cell.angle_gamma   90.00
#
_symmetry.space_group_name_H-M   'P 1'
#
loop_
_entity.id
_entity.type
_entity.pdbx_description
1 polymer ?
#
loop_
_entity_poly.entity_id
_entity_poly.type
_entity_poly.pdbx_seq_one_letter_code
_entity_poly.pdbx_strand_id
1 'polypeptide(L)'
;MKPSPKSESQRVLIVGRSPRVLIDTVEILRARGFFADATNQFDRVLDDYDVTELDLLVFGGMVPADTKQRLREDILERNPQVTFVQGLAGIPGLIAAQVAAVTSDEAPELGEVRYAAAQRSVRLTLNDSTPVIVEAWWGTSFVPPEPKSASMCVFDDRLDVGTHTIPLPDQVPTEASFAAVSVGSATHVFTVGPMPSTVTRLAPTSATDDRLPQVDQVTTKSDGR
;
A
#
# COMPACT_ATOMS: atom_id res chain seq x y z
N MET A 1 2.66 12.77 -34.97
CA MET A 1 3.81 12.09 -34.34
C MET A 1 3.62 12.25 -32.83
N LYS A 2 3.22 11.18 -32.13
CA LYS A 2 3.02 11.21 -30.67
C LYS A 2 4.40 11.15 -30.01
N PRO A 3 4.71 11.96 -28.98
CA PRO A 3 5.77 11.59 -28.06
C PRO A 3 5.29 10.37 -27.27
N SER A 4 6.01 9.25 -27.37
CA SER A 4 5.91 8.19 -26.38
C SER A 4 6.48 8.75 -25.07
N PRO A 5 5.71 8.83 -23.97
CA PRO A 5 6.32 9.18 -22.70
C PRO A 5 7.22 8.00 -22.31
N LYS A 6 8.49 8.30 -22.01
CA LYS A 6 9.31 7.40 -21.20
C LYS A 6 8.48 7.11 -19.95
N SER A 7 8.31 5.84 -19.59
CA SER A 7 7.84 5.45 -18.27
C SER A 7 8.90 5.96 -17.29
N GLU A 8 8.73 7.19 -16.82
CA GLU A 8 9.45 7.68 -15.66
C GLU A 8 8.86 6.93 -14.47
N SER A 9 9.73 6.28 -13.70
CA SER A 9 9.34 5.60 -12.47
C SER A 9 8.53 6.55 -11.59
N GLN A 10 7.40 6.10 -11.08
CA GLN A 10 6.53 6.97 -10.28
C GLN A 10 7.16 7.35 -8.94
N ARG A 11 6.89 8.59 -8.54
CA ARG A 11 7.37 9.23 -7.32
C ARG A 11 6.33 9.03 -6.21
N VAL A 12 6.72 8.30 -5.17
CA VAL A 12 5.85 7.84 -4.10
C VAL A 12 6.37 8.38 -2.76
N LEU A 13 5.50 9.03 -1.99
CA LEU A 13 5.82 9.47 -0.63
C LEU A 13 4.92 8.74 0.37
N ILE A 14 5.54 8.05 1.33
CA ILE A 14 4.84 7.39 2.43
C ILE A 14 4.95 8.25 3.68
N VAL A 15 3.80 8.72 4.17
CA VAL A 15 3.71 9.46 5.44
C VAL A 15 3.10 8.53 6.47
N GLY A 16 3.86 8.14 7.49
CA GLY A 16 3.42 7.18 8.51
C GLY A 16 4.17 7.34 9.82
N ARG A 17 3.83 6.54 10.83
CA ARG A 17 4.43 6.68 12.17
C ARG A 17 5.61 5.75 12.41
N SER A 18 5.46 4.48 12.06
CA SER A 18 6.39 3.39 12.41
C SER A 18 7.69 3.50 11.58
N PRO A 19 8.84 3.78 12.22
CA PRO A 19 10.13 3.86 11.52
C PRO A 19 10.44 2.63 10.67
N ARG A 20 10.28 1.44 11.24
CA ARG A 20 10.62 0.20 10.55
C ARG A 20 9.73 -0.02 9.33
N VAL A 21 8.42 0.20 9.46
CA VAL A 21 7.51 0.04 8.32
C VAL A 21 7.86 1.00 7.19
N LEU A 22 8.20 2.26 7.51
CA LEU A 22 8.58 3.24 6.50
C LEU A 22 9.84 2.82 5.73
N ILE A 23 10.88 2.37 6.44
CA ILE A 23 12.15 1.94 5.83
C ILE A 23 11.92 0.68 4.98
N ASP A 24 11.30 -0.36 5.54
CA ASP A 24 11.04 -1.63 4.85
C ASP A 24 10.16 -1.39 3.60
N THR A 25 9.15 -0.50 3.67
CA THR A 25 8.31 -0.16 2.51
C THR A 25 9.12 0.53 1.40
N VAL A 26 9.96 1.49 1.76
CA VAL A 26 10.80 2.22 0.81
C VAL A 26 11.77 1.26 0.10
N GLU A 27 12.39 0.34 0.84
CA GLU A 27 13.27 -0.68 0.24
C GLU A 27 12.52 -1.56 -0.77
N ILE A 28 11.33 -2.06 -0.42
CA ILE A 28 10.51 -2.89 -1.32
C ILE A 28 10.12 -2.10 -2.58
N LEU A 29 9.69 -0.85 -2.43
CA LEU A 29 9.25 -0.04 -3.57
C LEU A 29 10.42 0.33 -4.49
N ARG A 30 11.57 0.71 -3.93
CA ARG A 30 12.77 0.98 -4.74
C ARG A 30 13.26 -0.26 -5.47
N ALA A 31 13.21 -1.43 -4.84
CA ALA A 31 13.51 -2.70 -5.50
C ALA A 31 12.55 -3.02 -6.66
N ARG A 32 11.32 -2.51 -6.60
CA ARG A 32 10.31 -2.59 -7.68
C ARG A 32 10.43 -1.46 -8.72
N GLY A 33 11.41 -0.57 -8.58
CA GLY A 33 11.70 0.48 -9.53
C GLY A 33 10.98 1.81 -9.29
N PHE A 34 10.31 2.01 -8.16
CA PHE A 34 9.69 3.29 -7.79
C PHE A 34 10.72 4.27 -7.21
N PHE A 35 10.52 5.58 -7.41
CA PHE A 35 11.17 6.62 -6.62
C PHE A 35 10.38 6.81 -5.32
N ALA A 36 10.69 5.98 -4.33
CA ALA A 36 9.95 5.95 -3.08
C ALA A 36 10.72 6.62 -1.93
N ASP A 37 10.06 7.53 -1.24
CA ASP A 37 10.52 8.20 -0.03
C ASP A 37 9.49 8.08 1.08
N ALA A 38 9.92 8.28 2.33
CA ALA A 38 9.06 8.13 3.48
C ALA A 38 9.46 9.03 4.64
N THR A 39 8.47 9.49 5.40
CA THR A 39 8.72 10.28 6.61
C THR A 39 7.68 10.05 7.71
N ASN A 40 8.11 10.26 8.95
CA ASN A 40 7.23 10.43 10.11
C ASN A 40 7.24 11.86 10.68
N GLN A 41 7.85 12.81 9.97
CA GLN A 41 7.91 14.22 10.34
C GLN A 41 6.76 14.99 9.67
N PHE A 42 5.54 14.81 10.17
CA PHE A 42 4.32 15.28 9.49
C PHE A 42 4.29 16.78 9.19
N ASP A 43 4.80 17.61 10.11
CA ASP A 43 4.83 19.06 9.95
C ASP A 43 5.89 19.55 8.96
N ARG A 44 6.82 18.68 8.57
CA ARG A 44 7.94 19.01 7.68
C ARG A 44 7.77 18.48 6.27
N VAL A 45 6.67 17.81 5.96
CA VAL A 45 6.45 17.18 4.65
C VAL A 45 6.63 18.18 3.51
N LEU A 46 6.05 19.38 3.63
CA LEU A 46 6.12 20.43 2.61
C LEU A 46 7.48 21.14 2.52
N ASP A 47 8.32 21.00 3.55
CA ASP A 47 9.66 21.59 3.62
C ASP A 47 10.73 20.61 3.13
N ASP A 48 10.57 19.32 3.46
CA ASP A 48 11.57 18.29 3.22
C ASP A 48 11.41 17.65 1.83
N TYR A 49 10.23 17.72 1.21
CA TYR A 49 9.91 17.06 -0.05
C TYR A 49 9.35 18.01 -1.10
N ASP A 50 9.79 17.83 -2.35
CA ASP A 50 9.13 18.44 -3.50
C ASP A 50 7.86 17.67 -3.84
N VAL A 51 6.72 18.20 -3.41
CA VAL A 51 5.39 17.62 -3.64
C VAL A 51 4.81 17.96 -5.01
N THR A 52 5.44 18.86 -5.78
CA THR A 52 4.93 19.32 -7.08
C THR A 52 5.03 18.24 -8.16
N GLU A 53 5.98 17.32 -8.01
CA GLU A 53 6.20 16.19 -8.92
C GLU A 53 5.69 14.86 -8.35
N LEU A 54 4.98 14.87 -7.23
CA LEU A 54 4.56 13.64 -6.57
C LEU A 54 3.41 12.96 -7.35
N ASP A 55 3.59 11.70 -7.73
CA ASP A 55 2.52 10.92 -8.36
C ASP A 55 1.56 10.35 -7.30
N LEU A 56 2.11 9.88 -6.19
CA LEU A 56 1.35 9.17 -5.16
C LEU A 56 1.80 9.53 -3.74
N LEU A 57 0.83 9.81 -2.86
CA LEU A 57 1.04 9.94 -1.43
C LEU A 57 0.27 8.86 -0.66
N VAL A 58 0.97 8.06 0.15
CA VAL A 58 0.36 7.04 1.01
C VAL A 58 0.33 7.52 2.47
N PHE A 59 -0.86 7.59 3.05
CA PHE A 59 -1.04 7.86 4.49
C PHE A 59 -1.14 6.58 5.31
N GLY A 60 -0.29 6.45 6.33
CA GLY A 60 -0.41 5.42 7.35
C GLY A 60 -1.65 5.60 8.23
N GLY A 61 -2.12 4.50 8.84
CA GLY A 61 -3.29 4.52 9.73
C GLY A 61 -3.13 5.39 10.97
N MET A 62 -1.89 5.53 11.46
CA MET A 62 -1.56 6.27 12.69
C MET A 62 -1.14 7.73 12.45
N VAL A 63 -1.30 8.24 11.22
CA VAL A 63 -1.22 9.69 10.96
C VAL A 63 -2.52 10.33 11.45
N PRO A 64 -2.49 11.41 12.24
CA PRO A 64 -3.69 12.07 12.71
C PRO A 64 -4.63 12.54 11.59
N ALA A 65 -5.94 12.49 11.83
CA ALA A 65 -6.94 12.80 10.80
C ALA A 65 -6.87 14.26 10.32
N ASP A 66 -6.72 15.21 11.24
CA ASP A 66 -6.51 16.64 10.95
C ASP A 66 -5.25 16.87 10.10
N THR A 67 -4.18 16.15 10.41
CA THR A 67 -2.90 16.20 9.71
C THR A 67 -3.04 15.67 8.29
N LYS A 68 -3.75 14.56 8.09
CA LYS A 68 -4.05 14.04 6.74
C LYS A 68 -4.86 15.05 5.93
N GLN A 69 -5.87 15.66 6.54
CA GLN A 69 -6.71 16.65 5.86
C GLN A 69 -5.88 17.87 5.42
N ARG A 70 -5.15 18.47 6.36
CA ARG A 70 -4.27 19.62 6.07
C ARG A 70 -3.27 19.30 4.96
N LEU A 71 -2.54 18.18 5.07
CA LEU A 71 -1.57 17.78 4.04
C LEU A 71 -2.23 17.53 2.67
N ARG A 72 -3.46 16.99 2.63
CA ARG A 72 -4.19 16.85 1.35
C ARG A 72 -4.50 18.19 0.73
N GLU A 73 -5.04 19.13 1.50
CA GLU A 73 -5.39 20.47 1.05
C GLU A 73 -4.13 21.19 0.52
N ASP A 74 -3.08 21.28 1.34
CA ASP A 74 -1.84 21.99 1.00
C ASP A 74 -1.12 21.40 -0.22
N ILE A 75 -1.14 20.07 -0.37
CA ILE A 75 -0.51 19.41 -1.53
C ILE A 75 -1.35 19.57 -2.78
N LEU A 76 -2.68 19.47 -2.70
CA LEU A 76 -3.57 19.64 -3.86
C LEU A 76 -3.51 21.05 -4.44
N GLU A 77 -3.25 22.07 -3.61
CA GLU A 77 -3.01 23.43 -4.08
C GLU A 77 -1.76 23.53 -4.98
N ARG A 78 -0.74 22.71 -4.72
CA ARG A 78 0.54 22.71 -5.46
C ARG A 78 0.58 21.69 -6.60
N ASN A 79 -0.11 20.56 -6.42
CA ASN A 79 -0.14 19.42 -7.33
C ASN A 79 -1.55 18.81 -7.35
N PRO A 80 -2.43 19.30 -8.26
CA PRO A 80 -3.79 18.78 -8.38
C PRO A 80 -3.89 17.35 -8.95
N GLN A 81 -2.78 16.77 -9.43
CA GLN A 81 -2.75 15.45 -10.08
C GLN A 81 -2.32 14.32 -9.14
N VAL A 82 -1.80 14.64 -7.96
CA VAL A 82 -1.36 13.62 -7.00
C VAL A 82 -2.51 12.68 -6.61
N THR A 83 -2.20 11.40 -6.51
CA THR A 83 -3.13 10.40 -5.99
C THR A 83 -2.88 10.16 -4.50
N PHE A 84 -3.93 10.18 -3.68
CA PHE A 84 -3.83 9.88 -2.25
C PHE A 84 -4.35 8.48 -1.94
N VAL A 85 -3.53 7.68 -1.26
CA VAL A 85 -3.88 6.32 -0.82
C VAL A 85 -3.90 6.26 0.70
N GLN A 86 -4.96 5.70 1.28
CA GLN A 86 -4.96 5.31 2.68
C GLN A 86 -4.38 3.91 2.80
N GLY A 87 -3.24 3.79 3.47
CA GLY A 87 -2.65 2.49 3.80
C GLY A 87 -3.61 1.67 4.66
N LEU A 88 -3.80 0.40 4.29
CA LEU A 88 -4.74 -0.51 4.95
C LEU A 88 -4.22 -1.00 6.30
N ALA A 89 -2.92 -1.25 6.41
CA ALA A 89 -2.22 -1.56 7.65
C ALA A 89 -0.75 -1.18 7.55
N GLY A 90 -0.07 -1.06 8.70
CA GLY A 90 1.38 -0.88 8.78
C GLY A 90 2.14 -2.17 8.46
N ILE A 91 1.94 -2.70 7.24
CA ILE A 91 2.60 -3.91 6.74
C ILE A 91 3.34 -3.54 5.46
N PRO A 92 4.68 -3.64 5.41
CA PRO A 92 5.45 -3.11 4.29
C PRO A 92 5.06 -3.67 2.93
N GLY A 93 4.96 -5.00 2.82
CA GLY A 93 4.58 -5.69 1.58
C GLY A 93 3.16 -5.33 1.10
N LEU A 94 2.21 -5.16 2.03
CA LEU A 94 0.85 -4.73 1.70
C LEU A 94 0.82 -3.29 1.17
N ILE A 95 1.54 -2.37 1.82
CA ILE A 95 1.62 -0.98 1.36
C ILE A 95 2.23 -0.94 -0.05
N ALA A 96 3.30 -1.70 -0.29
CA ALA A 96 3.90 -1.80 -1.62
C ALA A 96 2.95 -2.41 -2.66
N ALA A 97 2.12 -3.38 -2.28
CA ALA A 97 1.08 -3.93 -3.15
C ALA A 97 -0.05 -2.92 -3.43
N GLN A 98 -0.42 -2.08 -2.46
CA GLN A 98 -1.40 -1.00 -2.68
C GLN A 98 -0.88 0.07 -3.64
N VAL A 99 0.40 0.44 -3.50
CA VAL A 99 1.07 1.34 -4.45
C VAL A 99 1.00 0.73 -5.85
N ALA A 100 1.49 -0.51 -6.00
CA ALA A 100 1.44 -1.23 -7.28
C ALA A 100 0.04 -1.28 -7.88
N ALA A 101 -1.00 -1.54 -7.08
CA ALA A 101 -2.38 -1.60 -7.54
C ALA A 101 -2.92 -0.27 -8.05
N VAL A 102 -2.57 0.84 -7.41
CA VAL A 102 -3.01 2.19 -7.83
C VAL A 102 -2.25 2.66 -9.06
N THR A 103 -1.02 2.20 -9.21
CA THR A 103 -0.15 2.57 -10.32
C THR A 103 -0.20 1.62 -11.50
N SER A 104 -0.89 0.48 -11.36
CA SER A 104 -1.07 -0.49 -12.43
C SER A 104 -1.92 0.12 -13.53
N ASP A 105 -1.49 -0.04 -14.78
CA ASP A 105 -2.39 0.16 -15.91
C ASP A 105 -3.51 -0.88 -15.87
N GLU A 106 -4.71 -0.51 -16.32
CA GLU A 106 -5.79 -1.48 -16.55
C GLU A 106 -5.29 -2.53 -17.55
N ALA A 107 -5.07 -3.77 -17.09
CA ALA A 107 -4.64 -4.85 -17.96
C ALA A 107 -5.82 -5.25 -18.86
N PRO A 108 -5.74 -5.07 -20.19
CA PRO A 108 -6.82 -5.46 -21.11
C PRO A 108 -7.05 -6.98 -21.14
N GLU A 109 -6.10 -7.76 -20.62
CA GLU A 109 -6.13 -9.23 -20.54
C GLU A 109 -6.94 -9.77 -19.36
N LEU A 110 -7.41 -8.88 -18.48
CA LEU A 110 -8.12 -9.24 -17.27
C LEU A 110 -9.63 -9.14 -17.47
N GLY A 111 -10.38 -10.17 -17.07
CA GLY A 111 -11.82 -10.12 -16.96
C GLY A 111 -12.24 -9.53 -15.61
N GLU A 112 -12.52 -10.40 -14.64
CA GLU A 112 -12.93 -10.03 -13.28
C GLU A 112 -11.90 -10.57 -12.29
N VAL A 113 -11.44 -9.76 -11.34
CA VAL A 113 -10.66 -10.22 -10.18
C VAL A 113 -11.32 -9.71 -8.91
N ARG A 114 -11.71 -10.63 -8.03
CA ARG A 114 -12.38 -10.30 -6.77
C ARG A 114 -12.09 -11.30 -5.66
N TYR A 115 -12.19 -10.82 -4.44
CA TYR A 115 -12.24 -11.68 -3.27
C TYR A 115 -13.67 -12.12 -2.95
N ALA A 116 -13.91 -13.42 -2.89
CA ALA A 116 -15.18 -14.05 -2.55
C ALA A 116 -15.19 -14.43 -1.06
N ALA A 117 -15.61 -13.49 -0.21
CA ALA A 117 -15.49 -13.60 1.24
C ALA A 117 -16.19 -14.83 1.84
N ALA A 118 -17.35 -15.24 1.29
CA ALA A 118 -18.08 -16.41 1.78
C ALA A 118 -17.32 -17.73 1.55
N GLN A 119 -16.51 -17.80 0.50
CA GLN A 119 -15.70 -18.97 0.15
C GLN A 119 -14.23 -18.81 0.56
N ARG A 120 -13.84 -17.66 1.13
CA ARG A 120 -12.45 -17.29 1.43
C ARG A 120 -11.50 -17.60 0.26
N SER A 121 -11.87 -17.14 -0.93
CA SER A 121 -11.09 -17.40 -2.14
C SER A 121 -10.98 -16.17 -3.02
N VAL A 122 -9.89 -16.10 -3.77
CA VAL A 122 -9.74 -15.18 -4.89
C VAL A 122 -10.37 -15.84 -6.11
N ARG A 123 -11.29 -15.12 -6.77
CA ARG A 123 -11.82 -15.50 -8.07
C ARG A 123 -11.26 -14.56 -9.12
N LEU A 124 -10.70 -15.15 -10.16
CA LEU A 124 -10.16 -14.40 -11.30
C LEU A 124 -10.63 -15.02 -12.61
N THR A 125 -10.88 -14.19 -13.62
CA THR A 125 -11.15 -14.60 -15.00
C THR A 125 -10.08 -14.02 -15.90
N LEU A 126 -9.38 -14.89 -16.63
CA LEU A 126 -8.27 -14.55 -17.50
C LEU A 126 -8.67 -14.71 -18.97
N ASN A 127 -8.31 -13.72 -19.81
CA ASN A 127 -8.55 -13.75 -21.25
C ASN A 127 -7.39 -14.38 -22.03
N ASP A 128 -6.21 -14.46 -21.42
CA ASP A 128 -5.03 -15.18 -21.91
C ASP A 128 -4.41 -15.97 -20.75
N SER A 129 -3.53 -16.90 -21.07
CA SER A 129 -2.74 -17.56 -20.06
C SER A 129 -1.60 -16.66 -19.59
N THR A 130 -1.59 -16.35 -18.30
CA THR A 130 -0.75 -15.29 -17.71
C THR A 130 -0.23 -15.76 -16.34
N PRO A 131 1.01 -15.35 -15.95
CA PRO A 131 1.49 -15.56 -14.58
C PRO A 131 0.58 -14.88 -13.56
N VAL A 132 0.25 -15.60 -12.48
CA VAL A 132 -0.56 -15.12 -11.38
C VAL A 132 0.15 -15.36 -10.06
N ILE A 133 0.28 -14.31 -9.27
CA ILE A 133 0.82 -14.38 -7.92
C ILE A 133 -0.27 -13.92 -6.95
N VAL A 134 -0.55 -14.72 -5.93
CA VAL A 134 -1.40 -14.36 -4.81
C VAL A 134 -0.57 -14.34 -3.54
N GLU A 135 -0.43 -13.16 -2.95
CA GLU A 135 0.23 -12.96 -1.68
C GLU A 135 -0.80 -12.61 -0.60
N ALA A 136 -0.58 -13.09 0.62
CA ALA A 136 -1.38 -12.73 1.78
C ALA A 136 -0.50 -12.14 2.88
N TRP A 137 -1.05 -11.18 3.62
CA TRP A 137 -0.42 -10.57 4.79
C TRP A 137 -1.41 -10.47 5.94
N TRP A 138 -0.92 -10.56 7.16
CA TRP A 138 -1.73 -10.30 8.34
C TRP A 138 -0.90 -9.75 9.48
N GLY A 139 -1.54 -8.97 10.36
CA GLY A 139 -0.89 -8.50 11.57
C GLY A 139 -0.81 -9.60 12.63
N THR A 140 0.34 -9.70 13.28
CA THR A 140 0.60 -10.61 14.42
C THR A 140 0.74 -9.86 15.74
N SER A 141 0.97 -8.54 15.69
CA SER A 141 0.89 -7.62 16.83
C SER A 141 0.59 -6.21 16.34
N PHE A 142 -0.24 -5.48 17.07
CA PHE A 142 -0.58 -4.08 16.78
C PHE A 142 -0.12 -3.13 17.89
N VAL A 143 0.74 -3.60 18.79
CA VAL A 143 1.26 -2.78 19.88
C VAL A 143 2.17 -1.70 19.32
N PRO A 144 1.87 -0.40 19.52
CA PRO A 144 2.75 0.69 19.10
C PRO A 144 4.12 0.61 19.78
N PRO A 145 5.17 1.20 19.18
CA PRO A 145 5.14 1.95 17.93
C PRO A 145 5.21 1.07 16.67
N GLU A 146 5.63 -0.19 16.82
CA GLU A 146 6.01 -1.05 15.71
C GLU A 146 5.06 -2.26 15.59
N PRO A 147 4.11 -2.24 14.63
CA PRO A 147 3.29 -3.42 14.38
C PRO A 147 4.16 -4.56 13.87
N LYS A 148 3.75 -5.80 14.18
CA LYS A 148 4.34 -7.01 13.63
C LYS A 148 3.36 -7.64 12.65
N SER A 149 3.90 -8.26 11.61
CA SER A 149 3.12 -8.93 10.58
C SER A 149 3.79 -10.22 10.15
N ALA A 150 3.02 -11.03 9.45
CA ALA A 150 3.48 -12.20 8.72
C ALA A 150 2.88 -12.17 7.31
N SER A 151 3.49 -12.95 6.42
CA SER A 151 3.09 -13.04 5.01
C SER A 151 3.20 -14.47 4.50
N MET A 152 2.51 -14.75 3.40
CA MET A 152 2.55 -16.04 2.71
C MET A 152 2.30 -15.84 1.22
N CYS A 153 3.11 -16.48 0.39
CA CYS A 153 2.75 -16.70 -1.01
C CYS A 153 1.73 -17.83 -1.07
N VAL A 154 0.48 -17.50 -1.39
CA VAL A 154 -0.64 -18.45 -1.48
C VAL A 154 -0.61 -19.19 -2.81
N PHE A 155 -0.24 -18.49 -3.87
CA PHE A 155 -0.16 -19.05 -5.22
C PHE A 155 0.89 -18.29 -6.02
N ASP A 156 1.70 -19.01 -6.79
CA ASP A 156 2.69 -18.45 -7.72
C ASP A 156 2.87 -19.46 -8.85
N ASP A 157 2.05 -19.31 -9.89
CA ASP A 157 2.13 -20.12 -11.09
C ASP A 157 1.44 -19.41 -12.26
N ARG A 158 1.57 -19.98 -13.45
CA ARG A 158 0.84 -19.57 -14.63
C ARG A 158 -0.51 -20.27 -14.68
N LEU A 159 -1.58 -19.50 -14.93
CA LEU A 159 -2.92 -20.02 -15.12
C LEU A 159 -3.31 -19.95 -16.60
N ASP A 160 -4.07 -20.92 -17.07
CA ASP A 160 -4.63 -20.93 -18.43
C ASP A 160 -5.78 -19.93 -18.57
N VAL A 161 -6.25 -19.72 -19.80
CA VAL A 161 -7.46 -18.94 -20.08
C VAL A 161 -8.68 -19.51 -19.33
N GLY A 162 -9.55 -18.63 -18.80
CA GLY A 162 -10.79 -19.03 -18.12
C GLY A 162 -10.92 -18.53 -16.68
N THR A 163 -11.88 -19.10 -15.95
CA THR A 163 -12.15 -18.72 -14.55
C THR A 163 -11.44 -19.65 -13.59
N HIS A 164 -10.71 -19.07 -12.64
CA HIS A 164 -9.97 -19.77 -11.60
C HIS A 164 -10.43 -19.35 -10.22
N THR A 165 -10.32 -20.27 -9.27
CA THR A 165 -10.61 -20.02 -7.85
C THR A 165 -9.43 -20.48 -7.03
N ILE A 166 -8.79 -19.55 -6.33
CA ILE A 166 -7.63 -19.79 -5.47
C ILE A 166 -8.09 -19.65 -4.02
N PRO A 167 -8.19 -20.76 -3.25
CA PRO A 167 -8.59 -20.69 -1.86
C PRO A 167 -7.47 -20.06 -1.01
N LEU A 168 -7.85 -19.19 -0.07
CA LEU A 168 -6.93 -18.74 0.97
C LEU A 168 -6.81 -19.82 2.04
N PRO A 169 -5.58 -20.18 2.45
CA PRO A 169 -5.38 -21.22 3.43
C PRO A 169 -5.78 -20.74 4.83
N ASP A 170 -6.12 -21.67 5.73
CA ASP A 170 -6.62 -21.38 7.09
C ASP A 170 -5.57 -20.69 7.98
N GLN A 171 -4.30 -20.77 7.61
CA GLN A 171 -3.20 -20.04 8.24
C GLN A 171 -3.35 -18.51 8.10
N VAL A 172 -4.07 -18.03 7.08
CA VAL A 172 -4.40 -16.61 6.93
C VAL A 172 -5.59 -16.30 7.84
N PRO A 173 -5.43 -15.46 8.89
CA PRO A 173 -6.50 -15.24 9.86
C PRO A 173 -7.75 -14.58 9.26
N THR A 174 -8.87 -14.64 9.97
CA THR A 174 -10.13 -13.96 9.62
C THR A 174 -10.17 -12.49 10.03
N GLU A 175 -9.23 -12.06 10.85
CA GLU A 175 -9.06 -10.68 11.26
C GLU A 175 -7.68 -10.19 10.84
N ALA A 176 -7.63 -8.89 10.59
CA ALA A 176 -6.42 -8.20 10.25
C ALA A 176 -5.57 -8.79 9.13
N SER A 177 -6.25 -9.29 8.11
CA SER A 177 -5.65 -10.00 7.00
C SER A 177 -6.03 -9.39 5.66
N PHE A 178 -5.11 -9.50 4.72
CA PHE A 178 -5.17 -8.87 3.42
C PHE A 178 -4.57 -9.81 2.38
N ALA A 179 -4.97 -9.62 1.13
CA ALA A 179 -4.38 -10.34 0.01
C ALA A 179 -4.15 -9.39 -1.16
N ALA A 180 -3.12 -9.66 -1.96
CA ALA A 180 -2.96 -9.06 -3.26
C ALA A 180 -2.87 -10.14 -4.32
N VAL A 181 -3.39 -9.81 -5.50
CA VAL A 181 -3.37 -10.67 -6.68
C VAL A 181 -2.70 -9.87 -7.77
N SER A 182 -1.57 -10.37 -8.25
CA SER A 182 -0.86 -9.80 -9.39
C SER A 182 -1.08 -10.69 -10.60
N VAL A 183 -1.54 -10.11 -11.71
CA VAL A 183 -1.76 -10.78 -12.99
C VAL A 183 -1.09 -9.93 -14.07
N GLY A 184 0.02 -10.43 -14.62
CA GLY A 184 0.85 -9.62 -15.52
C GLY A 184 1.30 -8.32 -14.83
N SER A 185 0.92 -7.17 -15.40
CA SER A 185 1.22 -5.84 -14.84
C SER A 185 0.16 -5.29 -13.88
N ALA A 186 -0.99 -5.96 -13.73
CA ALA A 186 -2.08 -5.48 -12.88
C ALA A 186 -2.00 -6.10 -11.49
N THR A 187 -2.15 -5.28 -10.45
CA THR A 187 -2.29 -5.72 -9.06
C THR A 187 -3.64 -5.32 -8.48
N HIS A 188 -4.29 -6.24 -7.76
CA HIS A 188 -5.50 -5.97 -7.00
C HIS A 188 -5.27 -6.30 -5.52
N VAL A 189 -5.67 -5.40 -4.63
CA VAL A 189 -5.53 -5.59 -3.17
C VAL A 189 -6.91 -5.71 -2.52
N PHE A 190 -7.03 -6.66 -1.59
CA PHE A 190 -8.27 -6.98 -0.89
C PHE A 190 -8.06 -6.99 0.63
N THR A 191 -9.05 -6.47 1.36
CA THR A 191 -9.22 -6.80 2.77
C THR A 191 -9.88 -8.16 2.89
N VAL A 192 -9.17 -9.13 3.47
CA VAL A 192 -9.65 -10.50 3.69
C VAL A 192 -10.39 -10.57 5.03
N GLY A 193 -9.78 -9.98 6.06
CA GLY A 193 -10.29 -9.89 7.41
C GLY A 193 -10.21 -8.44 7.89
N PRO A 194 -11.30 -7.87 8.45
CA PRO A 194 -11.32 -6.47 8.87
C PRO A 194 -10.31 -6.19 10.00
N MET A 195 -9.92 -4.92 10.17
CA MET A 195 -9.15 -4.54 11.36
C MET A 195 -9.97 -4.74 12.62
N PRO A 196 -9.36 -5.30 13.69
CA PRO A 196 -9.99 -5.35 15.00
C PRO A 196 -10.33 -3.93 15.46
N SER A 197 -11.52 -3.78 16.05
CA SER A 197 -11.99 -2.48 16.56
C SER A 197 -11.08 -1.87 17.64
N THR A 198 -10.35 -2.71 18.36
CA THR A 198 -9.33 -2.29 19.34
C THR A 198 -8.20 -1.51 18.68
N VAL A 199 -7.79 -1.89 17.47
CA VAL A 199 -6.72 -1.24 16.70
C VAL A 199 -7.22 0.05 16.07
N THR A 200 -8.44 0.06 15.52
CA THR A 200 -9.00 1.27 14.89
C THR A 200 -9.21 2.41 15.89
N ARG A 201 -9.49 2.10 17.17
CA ARG A 201 -9.60 3.09 18.26
C ARG A 201 -8.26 3.72 18.67
N LEU A 202 -7.13 3.14 18.27
CA LEU A 202 -5.80 3.70 18.52
C LEU A 202 -5.42 4.77 17.49
N ALA A 203 -6.16 4.91 16.39
CA ALA A 203 -5.92 5.96 15.41
C ALA A 203 -6.03 7.35 16.07
N PRO A 204 -5.00 8.19 15.97
CA PRO A 204 -5.05 9.55 16.50
C PRO A 204 -6.11 10.39 15.80
N THR A 205 -6.89 11.14 16.56
CA THR A 205 -7.91 12.05 16.00
C THR A 205 -7.34 13.43 15.69
N SER A 206 -6.31 13.86 16.43
CA SER A 206 -5.65 15.15 16.25
C SER A 206 -4.12 15.06 16.41
N ALA A 207 -3.40 16.07 15.92
CA ALA A 207 -1.95 16.17 16.06
C ALA A 207 -1.47 16.27 17.52
N THR A 208 -2.34 16.71 18.43
CA THR A 208 -2.09 16.81 19.87
C THR A 208 -2.34 15.51 20.65
N ASP A 209 -2.75 14.44 19.97
CA ASP A 209 -3.03 13.15 20.59
C ASP A 209 -1.72 12.42 20.94
N ASP A 210 -1.41 12.41 22.23
CA ASP A 210 -0.20 11.92 22.87
C ASP A 210 -0.34 10.49 23.44
N ARG A 211 -1.43 9.78 23.11
CA ARG A 211 -1.65 8.38 23.55
C ARG A 211 -0.63 7.39 23.00
N LEU A 212 0.07 7.75 21.92
CA LEU A 212 1.05 6.89 21.26
C LEU A 212 2.49 7.27 21.66
N PRO A 213 3.39 6.29 21.86
CA PRO A 213 4.77 6.55 22.26
C PRO A 213 5.53 7.35 21.21
N GLN A 214 6.53 8.12 21.65
CA GLN A 214 7.48 8.77 20.75
C GLN A 214 8.29 7.71 19.98
N VAL A 215 8.71 8.07 18.77
CA VAL A 215 9.45 7.22 17.84
C VAL A 215 10.63 7.99 17.26
N ASP A 216 11.66 7.26 16.83
CA ASP A 216 12.80 7.84 16.14
C ASP A 216 12.35 8.55 14.86
N GLN A 217 13.00 9.66 14.54
CA GLN A 217 12.67 10.42 13.34
C GLN A 217 13.15 9.69 12.09
N VAL A 218 12.30 9.60 11.07
CA VAL A 218 12.63 9.02 9.77
C VAL A 218 12.30 10.02 8.68
N THR A 219 13.28 10.25 7.81
CA THR A 219 13.16 10.97 6.54
C THR A 219 14.08 10.27 5.56
N THR A 220 13.52 9.61 4.55
CA THR A 220 14.30 9.05 3.44
C THR A 220 14.21 9.99 2.24
N LYS A 221 15.27 10.01 1.43
CA LYS A 221 15.31 10.73 0.16
C LYS A 221 15.87 9.81 -0.92
N SER A 222 15.32 9.91 -2.11
CA SER A 222 15.84 9.27 -3.31
C SER A 222 16.75 10.30 -3.99
N ASP A 223 17.97 9.91 -4.31
CA ASP A 223 18.87 10.81 -5.03
C ASP A 223 18.26 11.11 -6.40
N GLY A 224 17.86 12.37 -6.62
CA GLY A 224 17.37 12.83 -7.90
C GLY A 224 18.44 12.60 -8.97
N ARG A 225 18.10 11.84 -10.01
CA ARG A 225 18.88 11.78 -11.24
C ARG A 225 18.30 12.75 -12.26
#